data_AF-A0AA43A3K7-F1
#
_entry.id   AF-A0AA43A3K7-F1
#
_cell.length_a   1.000
_cell.length_b   1.000
_cell.length_c   1.000
_cell.angle_alpha   90.00
_cell.angle_beta   90.00
_cell.angle_gamma   90.00
#
_symmetry.space_group_name_H-M   'P 1'
#
loop_
_entity.id
_entity.type
_entity.pdbx_description
1 polymer ?
#
loop_
_entity_poly.entity_id
_entity_poly.type
_entity_poly.pdbx_seq_one_letter_code
_entity_poly.pdbx_strand_id
1 'polypeptide(L)'
;MQVLILGETTVKLWGLSATERLRRQLREAGDFTLIESTAELTRPATLLLLSADFLFEVRTLSAFSTKKDALLMHPGSGTPAAAVVEGASYQQAMACISGSLDPLESPLQVIKPADLAAFNETLKSAQEPLLEPVSPGRKRELENRLYGNAYKGITDLVTKFLWPRPARKAVQLAATLGLSPNQVTSIGLVLVVAACYLFYNGHYLSGLAAGWVMTFLDTVDGKLARVTVQSTQFGNLYDHIIDLVHPPFWYIYWGMSLPGLAPVLGFDQQQMYWLIIGAYVGGRLVEGVFPLLGDCGLFTWRPF
;
A
#
# COMPACT_ATOMS: atom_id res chain seq x y z
N MET A 1 17.29 4.65 15.77
CA MET A 1 17.23 3.55 16.77
C MET A 1 17.77 2.28 16.13
N GLN A 2 18.51 1.41 16.86
CA GLN A 2 18.95 0.13 16.30
C GLN A 2 17.85 -0.92 16.38
N VAL A 3 17.75 -1.82 15.40
CA VAL A 3 16.70 -2.85 15.32
C VAL A 3 17.31 -4.21 15.05
N LEU A 4 16.91 -5.21 15.83
CA LEU A 4 17.28 -6.61 15.65
C LEU A 4 16.02 -7.46 15.43
N ILE A 5 16.01 -8.23 14.35
CA ILE A 5 14.92 -9.16 14.04
C ILE A 5 15.32 -10.54 14.57
N LEU A 6 14.44 -11.15 15.37
CA LEU A 6 14.64 -12.43 16.03
C LEU A 6 13.78 -13.51 15.39
N GLY A 7 14.34 -14.71 15.25
CA GLY A 7 13.66 -15.86 14.66
C GLY A 7 13.66 -15.85 13.13
N GLU A 8 13.28 -16.98 12.55
CA GLU A 8 13.10 -17.16 11.11
C GLU A 8 11.82 -17.95 10.85
N THR A 9 10.90 -17.36 10.08
CA THR A 9 9.73 -18.07 9.57
C THR A 9 9.94 -18.43 8.10
N THR A 10 9.64 -19.68 7.74
CA THR A 10 9.66 -20.14 6.34
C THR A 10 8.41 -19.70 5.56
N VAL A 11 7.39 -19.21 6.26
CA VAL A 11 6.12 -18.80 5.67
C VAL A 11 6.29 -17.48 4.95
N LYS A 12 6.09 -17.50 3.63
CA LYS A 12 6.03 -16.28 2.81
C LYS A 12 4.60 -15.80 2.64
N LEU A 13 4.35 -14.53 2.91
CA LEU A 13 3.07 -13.84 2.68
C LEU A 13 3.20 -12.94 1.45
N TRP A 14 2.42 -13.18 0.40
CA TRP A 14 2.53 -12.46 -0.88
C TRP A 14 3.96 -12.49 -1.45
N GLY A 15 4.61 -13.66 -1.39
CA GLY A 15 5.97 -13.87 -1.91
C GLY A 15 7.11 -13.33 -1.03
N LEU A 16 6.80 -12.59 0.05
CA LEU A 16 7.79 -11.99 0.94
C LEU A 16 8.03 -12.83 2.19
N SER A 17 9.31 -12.96 2.60
CA SER A 17 9.66 -13.44 3.93
C SER A 17 9.29 -12.40 5.00
N ALA A 18 9.13 -12.83 6.25
CA ALA A 18 8.86 -11.91 7.35
C ALA A 18 9.99 -10.89 7.53
N THR A 19 11.24 -11.32 7.47
CA THR A 19 12.41 -10.42 7.59
C THR A 19 12.43 -9.34 6.51
N GLU A 20 12.17 -9.71 5.25
CA GLU A 20 12.12 -8.74 4.15
C GLU A 20 10.94 -7.77 4.31
N ARG A 21 9.79 -8.27 4.74
CA ARG A 21 8.62 -7.44 5.03
C ARG A 21 8.93 -6.44 6.15
N LEU A 22 9.50 -6.90 7.26
CA LEU A 22 9.89 -6.06 8.39
C LEU A 22 10.91 -4.99 7.98
N ARG A 23 11.93 -5.36 7.20
CA ARG A 23 12.90 -4.39 6.65
C ARG A 23 12.22 -3.27 5.87
N ARG A 24 11.25 -3.59 5.02
CA ARG A 24 10.47 -2.60 4.26
C ARG A 24 9.59 -1.75 5.15
N GLN A 25 8.89 -2.36 6.11
CA GLN A 25 8.04 -1.65 7.05
C GLN A 25 8.83 -0.70 7.94
N LEU A 26 10.03 -1.08 8.37
CA LEU A 26 10.92 -0.22 9.15
C LEU A 26 11.36 1.00 8.34
N ARG A 27 11.75 0.83 7.06
CA ARG A 27 12.09 1.96 6.19
C ARG A 27 10.94 2.96 6.02
N GLU A 28 9.69 2.48 6.02
CA GLU A 28 8.50 3.33 5.96
C GLU A 28 8.17 3.95 7.32
N ALA A 29 8.39 3.23 8.42
CA ALA A 29 8.03 3.63 9.77
C ALA A 29 8.91 4.75 10.36
N GLY A 30 10.15 4.89 9.89
CA GLY A 30 11.11 5.89 10.41
C GLY A 30 12.58 5.54 10.15
N ASP A 31 13.48 6.24 10.86
CA ASP A 31 14.93 6.05 10.72
C ASP A 31 15.46 4.97 11.68
N PHE A 32 15.59 3.77 11.15
CA PHE A 32 16.04 2.58 11.86
C PHE A 32 17.30 2.01 11.24
N THR A 33 18.27 1.66 12.09
CA THR A 33 19.48 0.95 11.69
C THR A 33 19.33 -0.53 12.01
N LEU A 34 19.17 -1.35 10.98
CA LEU A 34 19.10 -2.80 11.17
C LEU A 34 20.49 -3.34 11.55
N ILE A 35 20.55 -4.16 12.60
CA ILE A 35 21.74 -4.91 13.00
C ILE A 35 21.45 -6.40 12.87
N GLU A 36 22.46 -7.18 12.48
CA GLU A 36 22.31 -8.64 12.34
C GLU A 36 22.70 -9.37 13.63
N SER A 37 23.47 -8.72 14.51
CA SER A 37 23.94 -9.28 15.78
C SER A 37 24.05 -8.24 16.88
N THR A 38 23.89 -8.69 18.13
CA THR A 38 24.12 -7.87 19.33
C THR A 38 25.56 -7.37 19.46
N ALA A 39 26.51 -7.95 18.72
CA ALA A 39 27.89 -7.45 18.66
C ALA A 39 28.01 -6.05 18.01
N GLU A 40 27.03 -5.65 17.21
CA GLU A 40 26.99 -4.37 16.49
C GLU A 40 26.28 -3.25 17.28
N LEU A 41 25.92 -3.51 18.55
CA LEU A 41 25.24 -2.55 19.41
C LEU A 41 26.14 -1.36 19.75
N THR A 42 25.73 -0.16 19.34
CA THR A 42 26.37 1.09 19.74
C THR A 42 25.89 1.45 21.15
N ARG A 43 26.76 1.82 22.10
CA ARG A 43 26.33 2.18 23.46
C ARG A 43 26.44 3.69 23.70
N PRO A 44 25.48 4.34 24.39
CA PRO A 44 24.16 3.83 24.81
C PRO A 44 23.14 3.90 23.66
N ALA A 45 22.56 2.77 23.26
CA ALA A 45 21.49 2.74 22.26
C ALA A 45 20.20 2.16 22.83
N THR A 46 19.09 2.77 22.44
CA THR A 46 17.77 2.14 22.44
C THR A 46 17.77 1.06 21.36
N LEU A 47 17.30 -0.13 21.72
CA LEU A 47 17.19 -1.28 20.82
C LEU A 47 15.73 -1.69 20.69
N LEU A 48 15.27 -1.86 19.45
CA LEU A 48 13.99 -2.48 19.13
C LEU A 48 14.22 -3.92 18.68
N LEU A 49 13.63 -4.86 19.40
CA LEU A 49 13.61 -6.28 19.06
C LEU A 49 12.28 -6.63 18.42
N LEU A 50 12.29 -7.32 17.29
CA LEU A 50 11.09 -7.75 16.57
C LEU A 50 11.12 -9.25 16.31
N SER A 51 10.04 -9.96 16.60
CA SER A 51 9.91 -11.37 16.21
C SER A 51 9.48 -11.51 14.75
N ALA A 52 10.20 -12.32 13.98
CA ALA A 52 9.83 -12.70 12.61
C ALA A 52 8.58 -13.59 12.54
N ASP A 53 8.11 -14.12 13.69
CA ASP A 53 6.91 -14.95 13.79
C ASP A 53 5.63 -14.12 13.87
N PHE A 54 5.72 -12.79 13.81
CA PHE A 54 4.57 -11.89 13.85
C PHE A 54 4.50 -11.01 12.60
N LEU A 55 3.26 -10.76 12.16
CA LEU A 55 2.92 -9.78 11.16
C LEU A 55 2.53 -8.47 11.85
N PHE A 56 3.27 -7.41 11.55
CA PHE A 56 3.03 -6.06 12.06
C PHE A 56 2.44 -5.17 10.98
N GLU A 57 1.82 -4.07 11.41
CA GLU A 57 1.55 -2.90 10.58
C GLU A 57 2.62 -1.83 10.80
N VAL A 58 2.85 -0.99 9.78
CA VAL A 58 3.81 0.15 9.86
C VAL A 58 3.48 1.06 11.04
N ARG A 59 2.19 1.40 11.25
CA ARG A 59 1.75 2.21 12.39
C ARG A 59 2.03 1.56 13.74
N THR A 60 1.96 0.23 13.84
CA THR A 60 2.29 -0.50 15.07
C THR A 60 3.77 -0.31 15.39
N LEU A 61 4.64 -0.46 14.38
CA LEU A 61 6.09 -0.26 14.54
C LEU A 61 6.42 1.19 14.90
N SER A 62 5.86 2.16 14.17
CA SER A 62 6.08 3.60 14.47
C SER A 62 5.61 3.95 15.88
N ALA A 63 4.39 3.56 16.29
CA ALA A 63 3.87 3.87 17.61
C ALA A 63 4.65 3.18 18.73
N PHE A 64 4.96 1.89 18.57
CA PHE A 64 5.68 1.11 19.58
C PHE A 64 7.13 1.57 19.74
N SER A 65 7.78 2.02 18.67
CA SER A 65 9.17 2.50 18.68
C SER A 65 9.42 3.71 19.58
N THR A 66 8.36 4.43 19.97
CA THR A 66 8.45 5.60 20.86
C THR A 66 8.36 5.23 22.34
N LYS A 67 8.03 3.98 22.66
CA LYS A 67 7.94 3.46 24.03
C LYS A 67 9.33 3.21 24.60
N LYS A 68 9.42 3.04 25.92
CA LYS A 68 10.66 2.76 26.64
C LYS A 68 10.45 1.57 27.55
N ASP A 69 11.42 0.66 27.59
CA ASP A 69 11.44 -0.54 28.42
C ASP A 69 10.09 -1.27 28.41
N ALA A 70 9.61 -1.56 27.20
CA ALA A 70 8.29 -2.10 26.95
C ALA A 70 8.32 -3.38 26.11
N LEU A 71 7.34 -4.25 26.34
CA LEU A 71 7.13 -5.51 25.64
C LEU A 71 5.76 -5.49 24.96
N LEU A 72 5.73 -5.65 23.64
CA LEU A 72 4.49 -5.73 22.85
C LEU A 72 4.00 -7.18 22.85
N MET A 73 2.82 -7.40 23.44
CA MET A 73 2.22 -8.71 23.60
C MET A 73 1.05 -8.91 22.65
N HIS A 74 0.96 -10.09 22.03
CA HIS A 74 -0.23 -10.47 21.27
C HIS A 74 -1.41 -10.72 22.23
N PRO A 75 -2.57 -10.07 22.03
CA PRO A 75 -3.67 -10.06 23.01
C PRO A 75 -4.30 -11.44 23.25
N GLY A 76 -4.33 -12.32 22.25
CA GLY A 76 -4.96 -13.64 22.36
C GLY A 76 -4.04 -14.75 22.86
N SER A 77 -2.79 -14.77 22.44
CA SER A 77 -1.84 -15.84 22.78
C SER A 77 -0.97 -15.51 23.98
N GLY A 78 -0.91 -14.25 24.41
CA GLY A 78 -0.02 -13.83 25.51
C GLY A 78 1.46 -14.00 25.16
N THR A 79 1.81 -14.06 23.87
CA THR A 79 3.20 -14.23 23.42
C THR A 79 3.81 -12.87 23.07
N PRO A 80 5.09 -12.65 23.43
CA PRO A 80 5.81 -11.42 23.10
C PRO A 80 6.16 -11.37 21.61
N ALA A 81 5.77 -10.28 20.96
CA ALA A 81 6.03 -10.05 19.54
C ALA A 81 7.18 -9.07 19.31
N ALA A 82 7.35 -8.07 20.17
CA ALA A 82 8.42 -7.08 20.07
C ALA A 82 8.80 -6.52 21.44
N ALA A 83 9.98 -5.92 21.55
CA ALA A 83 10.41 -5.20 22.76
C ALA A 83 11.19 -3.94 22.39
N VAL A 84 11.02 -2.87 23.16
CA VAL A 84 11.89 -1.69 23.12
C VAL A 84 12.59 -1.58 24.47
N VAL A 85 13.92 -1.52 24.45
CA VAL A 85 14.75 -1.54 25.67
C VAL A 85 15.90 -0.55 25.58
N GLU A 86 16.29 0.01 26.72
CA GLU A 86 17.50 0.81 26.85
C GLU A 86 18.59 0.03 27.59
N GLY A 87 19.84 0.13 27.10
CA GLY A 87 21.00 -0.37 27.83
C GLY A 87 21.07 -1.90 27.97
N ALA A 88 21.27 -2.40 29.19
CA ALA A 88 21.61 -3.81 29.46
C ALA A 88 20.40 -4.76 29.45
N SER A 89 19.17 -4.25 29.42
CA SER A 89 17.93 -5.04 29.52
C SER A 89 17.61 -5.87 28.26
N TYR A 90 18.39 -5.72 27.18
CA TYR A 90 18.14 -6.43 25.92
C TYR A 90 18.25 -7.95 26.02
N GLN A 91 19.10 -8.49 26.89
CA GLN A 91 19.23 -9.94 27.04
C GLN A 91 17.94 -10.57 27.61
N GLN A 92 17.32 -9.91 28.58
CA GLN A 92 16.04 -10.36 29.15
C GLN A 92 14.91 -10.24 28.13
N ALA A 93 14.89 -9.16 27.35
CA ALA A 93 13.90 -8.97 26.29
C ALA A 93 14.04 -10.02 25.17
N MET A 94 15.27 -10.35 24.77
CA MET A 94 15.54 -11.45 23.83
C MET A 94 15.09 -12.80 24.40
N ALA A 95 15.33 -13.06 25.69
CA ALA A 95 14.88 -14.27 26.37
C ALA A 95 13.35 -14.36 26.40
N CYS A 96 12.64 -13.25 26.62
CA CYS A 96 11.18 -13.21 26.53
C CYS A 96 10.69 -13.54 25.12
N ILE A 97 11.21 -12.85 24.10
CA ILE A 97 10.78 -13.03 22.70
C ILE A 97 11.05 -14.45 22.19
N SER A 98 12.18 -15.05 22.59
CA SER A 98 12.53 -16.43 22.25
C SER A 98 11.78 -17.49 23.08
N GLY A 99 10.98 -17.09 24.07
CA GLY A 99 10.22 -17.99 24.94
C GLY A 99 11.03 -18.67 26.04
N SER A 100 12.26 -18.20 26.32
CA SER A 100 13.13 -18.75 27.36
C SER A 100 12.91 -18.10 28.74
N LEU A 101 12.19 -16.98 28.81
CA LEU A 101 11.80 -16.28 30.03
C LEU A 101 10.31 -15.94 29.95
N ASP A 102 9.58 -16.08 31.05
CA ASP A 102 8.19 -15.63 31.10
C ASP A 102 8.15 -14.09 31.01
N PRO A 103 7.39 -13.51 30.04
CA PRO A 103 7.14 -12.07 29.97
C PRO A 103 6.75 -11.41 31.30
N LEU A 104 6.03 -12.11 32.18
CA LEU A 104 5.58 -11.60 33.48
C LEU A 104 6.70 -11.50 34.52
N GLU A 105 7.80 -12.21 34.32
CA GLU A 105 8.99 -12.14 35.18
C GLU A 105 9.94 -10.99 34.78
N SER A 106 9.64 -10.33 33.65
CA SER A 106 10.41 -9.20 33.15
C SER A 106 10.00 -7.88 33.83
N PRO A 107 10.94 -6.96 34.12
CA PRO A 107 10.59 -5.61 34.61
C PRO A 107 9.99 -4.70 33.53
N LEU A 108 9.84 -5.20 32.29
CA LEU A 108 9.36 -4.42 31.15
C LEU A 108 7.85 -4.16 31.23
N GLN A 109 7.44 -2.96 30.81
CA GLN A 109 6.05 -2.61 30.71
C GLN A 109 5.37 -3.42 29.59
N VAL A 110 4.34 -4.20 29.94
CA VAL A 110 3.54 -4.91 28.95
C VAL A 110 2.59 -3.94 28.25
N ILE A 111 2.64 -3.91 26.92
CA ILE A 111 1.81 -3.10 26.03
C ILE A 111 1.08 -4.03 25.06
N LYS A 112 -0.20 -3.76 24.79
CA LYS A 112 -0.99 -4.43 23.75
C LYS A 112 -1.23 -3.51 22.56
N PRO A 113 -1.58 -4.04 21.37
CA PRO A 113 -1.88 -3.20 20.20
C PRO A 113 -2.96 -2.14 20.46
N ALA A 114 -3.97 -2.44 21.28
CA ALA A 114 -5.01 -1.48 21.67
C ALA A 114 -4.45 -0.25 22.41
N ASP A 115 -3.37 -0.42 23.19
CA ASP A 115 -2.72 0.68 23.92
C ASP A 115 -1.87 1.58 22.99
N LEU A 116 -1.62 1.14 21.77
CA LEU A 116 -0.94 1.88 20.70
C LEU A 116 -1.92 2.62 19.78
N ALA A 117 -3.22 2.36 19.92
CA ALA A 117 -4.26 2.99 19.11
C ALA A 117 -4.49 4.44 19.56
N ALA A 118 -3.75 5.38 18.96
CA ALA A 118 -4.21 6.77 18.88
C ALA A 118 -5.18 6.89 17.69
N PHE A 119 -6.26 7.67 17.85
CA PHE A 119 -7.23 7.95 16.80
C PHE A 119 -6.51 8.46 15.54
N ASN A 120 -6.63 7.74 14.42
CA ASN A 120 -5.97 8.11 13.16
C ASN A 120 -6.87 9.07 12.38
N GLU A 121 -6.61 10.37 12.48
CA GLU A 121 -7.36 11.41 11.77
C GLU A 121 -7.29 11.27 10.24
N THR A 122 -6.22 10.69 9.72
CA THR A 122 -5.96 10.58 8.27
C THR A 122 -6.75 9.45 7.62
N LEU A 123 -7.06 8.38 8.36
CA LEU A 123 -7.84 7.23 7.89
C LEU A 123 -9.26 7.17 8.49
N LYS A 124 -9.58 8.05 9.45
CA LYS A 124 -10.85 8.12 10.19
C LYS A 124 -11.36 6.73 10.60
N SER A 125 -10.45 5.91 11.13
CA SER A 125 -10.67 4.51 11.45
C SER A 125 -10.05 4.15 12.79
N ALA A 126 -10.88 3.59 13.68
CA ALA A 126 -10.50 3.11 15.02
C ALA A 126 -10.12 1.61 15.04
N GLN A 127 -9.68 1.05 13.90
CA GLN A 127 -9.25 -0.34 13.88
C GLN A 127 -7.95 -0.52 14.67
N GLU A 128 -7.93 -1.51 15.56
CA GLU A 128 -6.73 -1.90 16.31
C GLU A 128 -5.55 -2.15 15.36
N PRO A 129 -4.34 -1.67 15.70
CA PRO A 129 -3.13 -1.95 14.93
C PRO A 129 -2.93 -3.46 14.75
N LEU A 130 -2.63 -3.88 13.52
CA LEU A 130 -2.44 -5.30 13.23
C LEU A 130 -1.20 -5.85 13.95
N LEU A 131 -1.42 -6.95 14.67
CA LEU A 131 -0.38 -7.80 15.23
C LEU A 131 -0.91 -9.24 15.21
N GLU A 132 -0.38 -10.09 14.34
CA GLU A 132 -0.88 -11.46 14.19
C GLU A 132 0.26 -12.48 14.06
N PRO A 133 0.19 -13.64 14.74
CA PRO A 133 1.18 -14.69 14.59
C PRO A 133 1.12 -15.32 13.20
N VAL A 134 2.30 -15.48 12.60
CA VAL A 134 2.51 -16.07 11.28
C VAL A 134 2.69 -17.57 11.43
N SER A 135 1.79 -18.33 10.81
CA SER A 135 1.90 -19.80 10.76
C SER A 135 1.44 -20.35 9.42
N PRO A 136 1.90 -21.56 9.02
CA PRO A 136 1.48 -22.17 7.76
C PRO A 136 -0.05 -22.32 7.65
N GLY A 137 -0.73 -22.66 8.74
CA GLY A 137 -2.18 -22.81 8.79
C GLY A 137 -2.96 -21.51 8.62
N ARG A 138 -2.38 -20.37 9.01
CA ARG A 138 -3.02 -19.04 8.91
C ARG A 138 -2.59 -18.23 7.67
N LYS A 139 -1.66 -18.73 6.86
CA LYS A 139 -1.14 -18.02 5.67
C LYS A 139 -2.24 -17.39 4.82
N ARG A 140 -3.24 -18.18 4.42
CA ARG A 140 -4.33 -17.71 3.55
C ARG A 140 -5.20 -16.64 4.22
N GLU A 141 -5.44 -16.77 5.52
CA GLU A 141 -6.18 -15.80 6.33
C GLU A 141 -5.42 -14.47 6.39
N LEU A 142 -4.13 -14.51 6.70
CA LEU A 142 -3.27 -13.32 6.76
C LEU A 142 -3.15 -12.64 5.39
N GLU A 143 -3.00 -13.41 4.31
CA GLU A 143 -3.00 -12.85 2.95
C GLU A 143 -4.34 -12.21 2.57
N ASN A 144 -5.48 -12.80 3.00
CA ASN A 144 -6.80 -12.18 2.83
C ASN A 144 -6.89 -10.85 3.56
N ARG A 145 -6.41 -10.80 4.80
CA ARG A 145 -6.47 -9.60 5.64
C ARG A 145 -5.60 -8.48 5.07
N LEU A 146 -4.37 -8.79 4.66
CA LEU A 146 -3.49 -7.85 3.96
C LEU A 146 -4.12 -7.31 2.67
N TYR A 147 -4.77 -8.18 1.89
CA TYR A 147 -5.43 -7.75 0.65
C TYR A 147 -6.70 -6.93 0.91
N GLY A 148 -7.48 -7.29 1.93
CA GLY A 148 -8.66 -6.54 2.36
C GLY A 148 -8.31 -5.13 2.81
N ASN A 149 -7.24 -4.99 3.61
CA ASN A 149 -6.72 -3.69 4.04
C ASN A 149 -6.17 -2.86 2.87
N ALA A 150 -5.84 -3.48 1.74
CA ALA A 150 -5.39 -2.78 0.53
C ALA A 150 -6.55 -2.26 -0.36
N TYR A 151 -7.82 -2.51 -0.04
CA TYR A 151 -8.95 -1.96 -0.81
C TYR A 151 -9.29 -0.54 -0.37
N LYS A 152 -9.37 0.41 -1.33
CA LYS A 152 -9.94 1.75 -1.06
C LYS A 152 -11.46 1.64 -0.98
N GLY A 153 -12.10 2.34 -0.03
CA GLY A 153 -13.53 2.19 0.27
C GLY A 153 -14.50 2.77 -0.77
N ILE A 154 -14.04 3.69 -1.63
CA ILE A 154 -14.85 4.35 -2.67
C ILE A 154 -14.37 3.84 -4.03
N THR A 155 -15.22 3.06 -4.71
CA THR A 155 -14.92 2.45 -6.02
C THR A 155 -16.19 2.28 -6.86
N ASP A 156 -16.03 2.20 -8.17
CA ASP A 156 -17.13 1.97 -9.13
C ASP A 156 -17.67 0.52 -9.06
N LEU A 157 -18.79 0.26 -9.76
CA LEU A 157 -19.45 -1.04 -9.76
C LEU A 157 -18.56 -2.19 -10.28
N VAL A 158 -17.73 -1.93 -11.29
CA VAL A 158 -16.84 -2.92 -11.89
C VAL A 158 -15.73 -3.26 -10.90
N THR A 159 -15.10 -2.24 -10.32
CA THR A 159 -14.05 -2.43 -9.31
C THR A 159 -14.58 -3.09 -8.03
N LYS A 160 -15.84 -2.84 -7.68
CA LYS A 160 -16.50 -3.41 -6.50
C LYS A 160 -16.96 -4.85 -6.69
N PHE A 161 -17.54 -5.20 -7.84
CA PHE A 161 -18.19 -6.49 -8.04
C PHE A 161 -17.47 -7.42 -9.02
N LEU A 162 -16.85 -6.89 -10.08
CA LEU A 162 -16.21 -7.71 -11.12
C LEU A 162 -14.72 -7.95 -10.85
N TRP A 163 -13.98 -6.90 -10.50
CA TRP A 163 -12.52 -6.96 -10.38
C TRP A 163 -11.91 -7.56 -9.10
N PRO A 164 -12.57 -7.70 -7.93
CA PRO A 164 -11.87 -8.12 -6.71
C PRO A 164 -11.17 -9.49 -6.84
N ARG A 165 -11.85 -10.47 -7.45
CA ARG A 165 -11.33 -11.83 -7.65
C ARG A 165 -10.20 -11.89 -8.69
N PRO A 166 -10.35 -11.36 -9.91
CA PRO A 166 -9.27 -11.38 -10.90
C PRO A 166 -8.08 -10.52 -10.46
N ALA A 167 -8.31 -9.33 -9.88
CA ALA A 167 -7.24 -8.47 -9.40
C ALA A 167 -6.41 -9.18 -8.33
N ARG A 168 -7.04 -9.94 -7.44
CA ARG A 168 -6.31 -10.74 -6.43
C ARG A 168 -5.37 -11.76 -7.06
N LYS A 169 -5.82 -12.49 -8.08
CA LYS A 169 -4.99 -13.46 -8.79
C LYS A 169 -3.84 -12.77 -9.52
N ALA A 170 -4.10 -11.63 -10.15
CA ALA A 170 -3.07 -10.85 -10.83
C ALA A 170 -2.01 -10.31 -9.86
N VAL A 171 -2.42 -9.76 -8.70
CA VAL A 171 -1.49 -9.35 -7.63
C VAL A 171 -0.66 -10.55 -7.14
N GLN A 172 -1.29 -11.71 -6.97
CA GLN A 172 -0.59 -12.91 -6.51
C GLN A 172 0.47 -13.34 -7.54
N LEU A 173 0.11 -13.36 -8.82
CA LEU A 173 1.03 -13.65 -9.90
C LEU A 173 2.18 -12.65 -9.95
N ALA A 174 1.88 -11.35 -9.94
CA ALA A 174 2.89 -10.29 -9.97
C ALA A 174 3.86 -10.39 -8.78
N ALA A 175 3.34 -10.65 -7.58
CA ALA A 175 4.15 -10.86 -6.38
C ALA A 175 5.03 -12.12 -6.48
N THR A 176 4.50 -13.23 -7.02
CA THR A 176 5.29 -14.46 -7.22
C THR A 176 6.37 -14.31 -8.28
N LEU A 177 6.13 -13.49 -9.31
CA LEU A 177 7.10 -13.15 -10.35
C LEU A 177 8.13 -12.10 -9.90
N GLY A 178 7.96 -11.53 -8.70
CA GLY A 178 8.84 -10.48 -8.18
C GLY A 178 8.71 -9.14 -8.93
N LEU A 179 7.58 -8.90 -9.60
CA LEU A 179 7.33 -7.63 -10.27
C LEU A 179 7.18 -6.51 -9.24
N SER A 180 7.78 -5.36 -9.53
CA SER A 180 7.56 -4.15 -8.76
C SER A 180 6.26 -3.45 -9.19
N PRO A 181 5.61 -2.67 -8.31
CA PRO A 181 4.44 -1.86 -8.68
C PRO A 181 4.73 -0.97 -9.89
N ASN A 182 5.86 -0.26 -9.88
CA ASN A 182 6.26 0.62 -10.99
C ASN A 182 6.40 -0.12 -12.31
N GLN A 183 6.83 -1.39 -12.31
CA GLN A 183 6.86 -2.19 -13.55
C GLN A 183 5.46 -2.45 -14.09
N VAL A 184 4.50 -2.74 -13.21
CA VAL A 184 3.09 -2.93 -13.58
C VAL A 184 2.50 -1.62 -14.11
N THR A 185 2.77 -0.48 -13.45
CA THR A 185 2.39 0.85 -13.94
C THR A 185 3.00 1.16 -15.31
N SER A 186 4.28 0.83 -15.53
CA SER A 186 4.94 1.02 -16.83
C SER A 186 4.33 0.14 -17.94
N ILE A 187 3.88 -1.08 -17.64
CA ILE A 187 3.12 -1.90 -18.59
C ILE A 187 1.79 -1.22 -18.91
N GLY A 188 1.11 -0.66 -17.90
CA GLY A 188 -0.07 0.18 -18.07
C GLY A 188 0.19 1.36 -19.03
N LEU A 189 1.30 2.08 -18.87
CA LEU A 189 1.70 3.16 -19.76
C LEU A 189 1.90 2.69 -21.22
N VAL A 190 2.51 1.53 -21.43
CA VAL A 190 2.63 0.95 -22.78
C VAL A 190 1.24 0.68 -23.39
N LEU A 191 0.29 0.19 -22.59
CA LEU A 191 -1.09 -0.02 -23.04
C LEU A 191 -1.82 1.29 -23.32
N VAL A 192 -1.54 2.37 -22.58
CA VAL A 192 -2.03 3.72 -22.89
C VAL A 192 -1.59 4.15 -24.29
N VAL A 193 -0.29 4.04 -24.58
CA VAL A 193 0.26 4.41 -25.90
C VAL A 193 -0.30 3.52 -27.00
N ALA A 194 -0.41 2.21 -26.74
CA ALA A 194 -1.02 1.27 -27.67
C ALA A 194 -2.49 1.62 -27.96
N ALA A 195 -3.27 1.98 -26.93
CA ALA A 195 -4.65 2.41 -27.10
C ALA A 195 -4.76 3.69 -27.94
N CYS A 196 -3.92 4.71 -27.69
CA CYS A 196 -3.84 5.91 -28.52
C CYS A 196 -3.58 5.57 -29.99
N TYR A 197 -2.58 4.73 -30.25
CA TYR A 197 -2.24 4.29 -31.60
C TYR A 197 -3.39 3.53 -32.27
N LEU A 198 -4.03 2.60 -31.56
CA LEU A 198 -5.15 1.83 -32.09
C LEU A 198 -6.37 2.70 -32.37
N PHE A 199 -6.69 3.65 -31.49
CA PHE A 199 -7.77 4.60 -31.71
C PHE A 199 -7.49 5.49 -32.91
N TYR A 200 -6.27 5.99 -33.06
CA TYR A 200 -5.88 6.81 -34.21
C TYR A 200 -6.04 6.07 -35.56
N ASN A 201 -5.75 4.77 -35.59
CA ASN A 201 -5.93 3.93 -36.78
C ASN A 201 -7.38 3.41 -36.98
N GLY A 202 -8.32 3.82 -36.13
CA GLY A 202 -9.72 3.38 -36.21
C GLY A 202 -9.99 1.96 -35.69
N HIS A 203 -9.02 1.32 -35.04
CA HIS A 203 -9.19 0.01 -34.41
C HIS A 203 -9.81 0.13 -33.01
N TYR A 204 -11.07 0.57 -32.96
CA TYR A 204 -11.75 0.94 -31.71
C TYR A 204 -11.84 -0.19 -30.68
N LEU A 205 -12.19 -1.40 -31.12
CA LEU A 205 -12.38 -2.53 -30.19
C LEU A 205 -11.09 -2.95 -29.51
N SER A 206 -9.98 -3.01 -30.26
CA SER A 206 -8.67 -3.33 -29.69
C SER A 206 -8.12 -2.18 -28.84
N GLY A 207 -8.37 -0.92 -29.23
CA GLY A 207 -8.01 0.23 -28.41
C GLY A 207 -8.75 0.23 -27.07
N LEU A 208 -10.05 -0.09 -27.09
CA LEU A 208 -10.86 -0.26 -25.89
C LEU A 208 -10.37 -1.44 -25.04
N ALA A 209 -10.01 -2.57 -25.65
CA ALA A 209 -9.45 -3.70 -24.94
C ALA A 209 -8.11 -3.35 -24.26
N ALA A 210 -7.21 -2.65 -24.96
CA ALA A 210 -5.95 -2.17 -24.38
C ALA A 210 -6.20 -1.22 -23.21
N GLY A 211 -7.11 -0.26 -23.36
CA GLY A 211 -7.50 0.65 -22.28
C GLY A 211 -8.14 -0.07 -21.09
N TRP A 212 -8.98 -1.08 -21.33
CA TRP A 212 -9.59 -1.89 -20.29
C TRP A 212 -8.60 -2.74 -19.50
N VAL A 213 -7.60 -3.30 -20.18
CA VAL A 213 -6.51 -4.02 -19.50
C VAL A 213 -5.64 -3.04 -18.71
N MET A 214 -5.39 -1.84 -19.23
CA MET A 214 -4.65 -0.80 -18.52
C MET A 214 -5.34 -0.43 -17.20
N THR A 215 -6.63 -0.10 -17.21
CA THR A 215 -7.37 0.26 -15.98
C THR A 215 -7.43 -0.88 -14.97
N PHE A 216 -7.43 -2.13 -15.45
CA PHE A 216 -7.29 -3.29 -14.58
C PHE A 216 -5.90 -3.36 -13.93
N LEU A 217 -4.82 -3.03 -14.64
CA LEU A 217 -3.45 -3.04 -14.11
C LEU A 217 -3.20 -1.93 -13.08
N ASP A 218 -3.81 -0.76 -13.24
CA ASP A 218 -3.84 0.33 -12.24
C ASP A 218 -4.52 -0.11 -10.91
N THR A 219 -5.49 -1.01 -11.00
CA THR A 219 -6.02 -1.64 -9.78
C THR A 219 -5.03 -2.63 -9.15
N VAL A 220 -4.15 -3.25 -9.94
CA VAL A 220 -3.22 -4.29 -9.51
C VAL A 220 -1.96 -3.70 -8.90
N ASP A 221 -1.35 -2.68 -9.48
CA ASP A 221 -0.10 -2.09 -8.98
C ASP A 221 -0.26 -1.43 -7.60
N GLY A 222 -1.33 -0.67 -7.37
CA GLY A 222 -1.60 -0.03 -6.09
C GLY A 222 -1.92 -1.04 -4.98
N LYS A 223 -2.51 -2.18 -5.34
CA LYS A 223 -2.72 -3.31 -4.39
C LYS A 223 -1.43 -4.07 -4.15
N LEU A 224 -0.64 -4.32 -5.21
CA LEU A 224 0.67 -4.95 -5.14
C LEU A 224 1.58 -4.16 -4.20
N ALA A 225 1.70 -2.85 -4.40
CA ALA A 225 2.51 -1.94 -3.57
C ALA A 225 2.18 -2.06 -2.08
N ARG A 226 0.89 -2.11 -1.73
CA ARG A 226 0.44 -2.22 -0.33
C ARG A 226 0.71 -3.59 0.27
N VAL A 227 0.39 -4.67 -0.45
CA VAL A 227 0.62 -6.03 0.10
C VAL A 227 2.11 -6.38 0.14
N THR A 228 2.95 -5.78 -0.72
CA THR A 228 4.40 -6.00 -0.74
C THR A 228 5.23 -4.96 0.00
N VAL A 229 4.58 -3.96 0.62
CA VAL A 229 5.23 -2.85 1.34
C VAL A 229 6.26 -2.14 0.45
N GLN A 230 5.84 -1.78 -0.76
CA GLN A 230 6.62 -1.06 -1.77
C GLN A 230 5.96 0.26 -2.18
N SER A 231 5.05 0.78 -1.36
CA SER A 231 4.48 2.11 -1.54
C SER A 231 5.59 3.16 -1.44
N THR A 232 5.74 4.00 -2.46
CA THR A 232 6.74 5.09 -2.46
C THR A 232 6.10 6.39 -2.93
N GLN A 233 6.62 7.53 -2.49
CA GLN A 233 6.15 8.83 -2.96
C GLN A 233 6.30 8.98 -4.47
N PHE A 234 7.42 8.52 -5.02
CA PHE A 234 7.65 8.53 -6.46
C PHE A 234 6.67 7.62 -7.20
N GLY A 235 6.44 6.38 -6.73
CA GLY A 235 5.49 5.47 -7.37
C GLY A 235 4.07 6.04 -7.38
N ASN A 236 3.62 6.59 -6.24
CA ASN A 236 2.32 7.26 -6.16
C ASN A 236 2.22 8.47 -7.09
N LEU A 237 3.29 9.26 -7.23
CA LEU A 237 3.33 10.39 -8.15
C LEU A 237 3.32 9.92 -9.61
N TYR A 238 4.10 8.88 -9.94
CA TYR A 238 4.21 8.33 -11.28
C TYR A 238 2.86 7.80 -11.77
N ASP A 239 2.19 7.00 -10.95
CA ASP A 239 0.85 6.48 -11.17
C ASP A 239 -0.16 7.62 -11.39
N HIS A 240 -0.19 8.58 -10.46
CA HIS A 240 -1.08 9.74 -10.53
C HIS A 240 -0.89 10.59 -11.79
N ILE A 241 0.36 10.80 -12.24
CA ILE A 241 0.65 11.55 -13.46
C ILE A 241 0.11 10.82 -14.69
N ILE A 242 0.30 9.50 -14.79
CA ILE A 242 -0.17 8.72 -15.93
C ILE A 242 -1.70 8.78 -16.01
N ASP A 243 -2.37 8.61 -14.89
CA ASP A 243 -3.83 8.71 -14.78
C ASP A 243 -4.37 10.08 -15.13
N LEU A 244 -3.63 11.13 -14.76
CA LEU A 244 -4.04 12.49 -15.05
C LEU A 244 -3.94 12.82 -16.54
N VAL A 245 -2.88 12.38 -17.21
CA VAL A 245 -2.53 12.87 -18.55
C VAL A 245 -3.26 12.12 -19.66
N HIS A 246 -3.46 10.80 -19.55
CA HIS A 246 -3.93 9.99 -20.68
C HIS A 246 -5.37 10.22 -21.16
N PRO A 247 -6.39 10.54 -20.32
CA PRO A 247 -7.78 10.48 -20.75
C PRO A 247 -8.14 11.40 -21.92
N PRO A 248 -7.71 12.68 -21.95
CA PRO A 248 -7.99 13.56 -23.10
C PRO A 248 -7.43 13.02 -24.42
N PHE A 249 -6.25 12.41 -24.40
CA PHE A 249 -5.63 11.87 -25.62
C PHE A 249 -6.44 10.72 -26.21
N TRP A 250 -6.99 9.83 -25.39
CA TRP A 250 -7.86 8.76 -25.88
C TRP A 250 -9.08 9.33 -26.61
N TYR A 251 -9.75 10.32 -26.03
CA TYR A 251 -10.90 10.96 -26.68
C TYR A 251 -10.52 11.67 -27.99
N ILE A 252 -9.40 12.38 -28.01
CA ILE A 252 -8.91 13.08 -29.20
C ILE A 252 -8.55 12.09 -30.30
N TYR A 253 -7.73 11.07 -30.02
CA TYR A 253 -7.32 10.08 -31.02
C TYR A 253 -8.48 9.24 -31.53
N TRP A 254 -9.46 8.94 -30.68
CA TRP A 254 -10.72 8.33 -31.12
C TRP A 254 -11.46 9.28 -32.06
N GLY A 255 -11.62 10.55 -31.68
CA GLY A 255 -12.30 11.56 -32.49
C GLY A 255 -11.63 11.80 -33.85
N MET A 256 -10.30 11.80 -33.89
CA MET A 256 -9.50 11.97 -35.13
C MET A 256 -9.76 10.88 -36.16
N SER A 257 -10.04 9.65 -35.73
CA SER A 257 -10.23 8.52 -36.63
C SER A 257 -11.69 8.28 -37.02
N LEU A 258 -12.65 8.96 -36.38
CA LEU A 258 -14.07 8.80 -36.67
C LEU A 258 -14.40 9.27 -38.10
N PRO A 259 -14.88 8.36 -38.98
CA PRO A 259 -15.26 8.75 -40.32
C PRO A 259 -16.47 9.68 -40.29
N GLY A 260 -16.37 10.83 -40.95
CA GLY A 260 -17.50 11.76 -41.07
C GLY A 260 -17.85 12.53 -39.79
N LEU A 261 -16.90 12.65 -38.84
CA LEU A 261 -17.05 13.57 -37.71
C LEU A 261 -17.14 15.01 -38.24
N ALA A 262 -18.36 15.49 -38.43
CA ALA A 262 -18.62 16.88 -38.77
C ALA A 262 -18.51 17.72 -37.50
N PRO A 263 -17.83 18.88 -37.54
CA PRO A 263 -17.81 19.78 -36.42
C PRO A 263 -19.22 20.25 -36.04
N VAL A 264 -19.51 20.30 -34.74
CA VAL A 264 -20.85 20.59 -34.20
C VAL A 264 -20.84 21.92 -33.47
N LEU A 265 -21.99 22.59 -33.36
CA LEU A 265 -22.16 23.87 -32.64
C LEU A 265 -21.32 25.03 -33.22
N GLY A 266 -20.88 24.93 -34.49
CA GLY A 266 -20.08 25.97 -35.15
C GLY A 266 -18.61 26.01 -34.76
N PHE A 267 -18.14 25.07 -33.92
CA PHE A 267 -16.72 24.89 -33.67
C PHE A 267 -16.06 24.17 -34.83
N ASP A 268 -14.77 24.40 -35.07
CA ASP A 268 -13.95 23.51 -35.91
C ASP A 268 -13.41 22.32 -35.10
N GLN A 269 -12.82 21.34 -35.79
CA GLN A 269 -12.30 20.11 -35.19
C GLN A 269 -11.17 20.38 -34.16
N GLN A 270 -10.32 21.37 -34.40
CA GLN A 270 -9.23 21.72 -33.50
C GLN A 270 -9.76 22.38 -32.22
N GLN A 271 -10.76 23.26 -32.36
CA GLN A 271 -11.47 23.89 -31.25
C GLN A 271 -12.18 22.84 -30.38
N MET A 272 -12.77 21.82 -30.99
CA MET A 272 -13.36 20.70 -30.24
C MET A 272 -12.32 19.93 -29.42
N TYR A 273 -11.11 19.73 -29.93
CA TYR A 273 -10.02 19.08 -29.16
C TYR A 273 -9.56 19.94 -27.99
N TRP A 274 -9.40 21.25 -28.20
CA TRP A 274 -9.10 22.17 -27.10
C TRP A 274 -10.22 22.26 -26.08
N LEU A 275 -11.48 22.12 -26.50
CA LEU A 275 -12.62 22.05 -25.60
C LEU A 275 -12.56 20.80 -24.71
N ILE A 276 -12.21 19.64 -25.27
CA ILE A 276 -12.01 18.40 -24.49
C ILE A 276 -10.91 18.59 -23.44
N ILE A 277 -9.76 19.13 -23.84
CA ILE A 277 -8.63 19.39 -22.93
C ILE A 277 -9.06 20.40 -21.84
N GLY A 278 -9.65 21.53 -22.25
CA GLY A 278 -10.07 22.59 -21.33
C GLY A 278 -11.13 22.13 -20.34
N ALA A 279 -12.14 21.40 -20.79
CA ALA A 279 -13.18 20.82 -19.93
C ALA A 279 -12.59 19.80 -18.95
N TYR A 280 -11.67 18.96 -19.40
CA TYR A 280 -10.99 17.99 -18.55
C TYR A 280 -10.12 18.68 -17.48
N VAL A 281 -9.29 19.64 -17.88
CA VAL A 281 -8.47 20.43 -16.95
C VAL A 281 -9.36 21.19 -15.96
N GLY A 282 -10.44 21.80 -16.43
CA GLY A 282 -11.44 22.46 -15.59
C GLY A 282 -12.03 21.52 -14.55
N GLY A 283 -12.42 20.30 -14.95
CA GLY A 283 -12.90 19.25 -14.04
C GLY A 283 -11.87 18.89 -12.96
N ARG A 284 -10.59 18.73 -13.34
CA ARG A 284 -9.51 18.42 -12.39
C ARG A 284 -9.18 19.58 -11.44
N LEU A 285 -9.27 20.82 -11.92
CA LEU A 285 -9.14 22.00 -11.07
C LEU A 285 -10.28 22.08 -10.04
N VAL A 286 -11.51 21.78 -10.45
CA VAL A 286 -12.65 21.71 -9.52
C VAL A 286 -12.42 20.62 -8.48
N GLU A 287 -12.00 19.42 -8.89
CA GLU A 287 -11.65 18.32 -7.95
C GLU A 287 -10.55 18.73 -6.96
N GLY A 288 -9.51 19.44 -7.42
CA GLY A 288 -8.39 19.89 -6.59
C GLY A 288 -8.72 21.06 -5.66
N VAL A 289 -9.63 21.96 -6.05
CA VAL A 289 -10.06 23.12 -5.25
C VAL A 289 -11.18 22.76 -4.28
N PHE A 290 -11.99 21.73 -4.58
CA PHE A 290 -13.15 21.35 -3.76
C PHE A 290 -12.84 21.14 -2.26
N PRO A 291 -11.71 20.52 -1.86
CA PRO A 291 -11.36 20.40 -0.44
C PRO A 291 -11.17 21.73 0.29
N LEU A 292 -10.97 22.85 -0.42
CA LEU A 292 -10.90 24.19 0.18
C LEU A 292 -12.29 24.73 0.57
N LEU A 293 -13.37 24.10 0.08
CA LEU A 293 -14.76 24.52 0.31
C LEU A 293 -15.41 23.81 1.51
N GLY A 294 -14.75 22.80 2.10
CA GLY A 294 -15.21 22.12 3.31
C GLY A 294 -14.53 20.77 3.56
N ASP A 295 -14.87 20.13 4.67
CA ASP A 295 -14.25 18.88 5.16
C ASP A 295 -14.71 17.59 4.45
N CYS A 296 -15.29 17.73 3.25
CA CYS A 296 -15.79 16.62 2.45
C CYS A 296 -15.10 16.56 1.09
N GLY A 297 -14.88 15.35 0.58
CA GLY A 297 -14.43 15.15 -0.79
C GLY A 297 -15.60 15.29 -1.78
N LEU A 298 -15.31 15.70 -3.01
CA LEU A 298 -16.31 15.90 -4.07
C LEU A 298 -17.21 14.66 -4.28
N PHE A 299 -16.64 13.47 -4.09
CA PHE A 299 -17.33 12.18 -4.28
C PHE A 299 -17.72 11.48 -2.96
N THR A 300 -17.67 12.20 -1.83
CA THR A 300 -18.08 11.66 -0.53
C THR A 300 -19.45 12.24 -0.14
N TRP A 301 -20.46 11.38 0.00
CA TRP A 301 -21.82 11.81 0.41
C TRP A 301 -21.83 12.31 1.86
N ARG A 302 -21.08 11.68 2.77
CA ARG A 302 -21.03 12.05 4.19
C ARG A 302 -19.59 12.34 4.61
N PRO A 303 -19.35 13.39 5.41
CA PRO A 303 -18.10 13.50 6.14
C PRO A 303 -18.00 12.28 7.05
N PHE A 304 -16.93 11.51 6.86
CA PHE A 304 -16.53 10.41 7.72
C PHE A 304 -16.41 10.87 9.18
#